data_AF-A0A645F192-F1
#
_entry.id   AF-A0A645F192-F1
#
_cell.length_a   1.000
_cell.length_b   1.000
_cell.length_c   1.000
_cell.angle_alpha   90.00
_cell.angle_beta   90.00
_cell.angle_gamma   90.00
#
_symmetry.space_group_name_H-M   'P 1'
#
loop_
_entity.id
_entity.type
_entity.pdbx_description
1 polymer ?
#
loop_
_entity_poly.entity_id
_entity_poly.type
_entity_poly.pdbx_seq_one_letter_code
_entity_poly.pdbx_strand_id
1 'polypeptide(L)'
;MRRRLSNKSDYYFDAKTRQYKHKSEAEIESNFMTIDELDSYKENGKSIRESMPPSGLGYNQSFDDLLSELIKDRLMELNKYVSINLLEKKLIINTKTLKRDCFELIEI
;
A
#
# COMPACT_ATOMS: atom_id res chain seq x y z
N MET A 1 13.17 31.65 -43.74
CA MET A 1 13.88 31.18 -42.52
C MET A 1 12.94 30.31 -41.69
N ARG A 2 13.05 28.98 -41.73
CA ARG A 2 12.30 28.09 -40.81
C ARG A 2 13.18 27.80 -39.60
N ARG A 3 12.78 28.28 -38.43
CA ARG A 3 13.39 27.94 -37.14
C ARG A 3 13.20 26.44 -36.92
N ARG A 4 14.27 25.65 -37.01
CA ARG A 4 14.25 24.25 -36.55
C ARG A 4 14.21 24.30 -35.03
N LEU A 5 13.05 23.97 -34.45
CA LEU A 5 12.97 23.55 -33.05
C LEU A 5 13.82 22.29 -32.93
N SER A 6 15.09 22.46 -32.54
CA SER A 6 15.94 21.36 -32.09
C SER A 6 15.40 20.95 -30.73
N ASN A 7 14.36 20.12 -30.76
CA ASN A 7 13.83 19.52 -29.55
C ASN A 7 14.91 18.57 -29.03
N LYS A 8 15.62 18.97 -27.98
CA LYS A 8 16.34 18.03 -27.12
C LYS A 8 15.28 17.12 -26.48
N SER A 9 14.85 16.11 -27.23
CA SER A 9 14.03 15.04 -26.69
C SER A 9 14.92 14.15 -25.83
N ASP A 10 14.41 13.70 -24.69
CA ASP A 10 15.08 12.73 -23.84
C ASP A 10 14.93 11.30 -24.35
N TYR A 11 14.37 11.14 -25.54
CA TYR A 11 14.27 9.87 -26.26
C TYR A 11 15.25 9.81 -27.45
N TYR A 12 15.82 8.64 -27.69
CA TYR A 12 16.59 8.33 -28.88
C TYR A 12 16.07 7.06 -29.54
N PHE A 13 16.22 6.95 -30.87
CA PHE A 13 15.80 5.76 -31.60
C PHE A 13 16.93 4.73 -31.57
N ASP A 14 16.64 3.55 -31.04
CA ASP A 14 17.53 2.39 -31.09
C ASP A 14 17.24 1.58 -32.36
N ALA A 15 18.16 1.66 -33.33
CA ALA A 15 18.02 0.99 -34.61
C ALA A 15 18.08 -0.55 -34.51
N LYS A 16 18.65 -1.10 -33.43
CA LYS A 16 18.77 -2.55 -33.25
C LYS A 16 17.45 -3.17 -32.81
N THR A 17 16.77 -2.51 -31.86
CA THR A 17 15.46 -2.94 -31.34
C THR A 17 14.28 -2.34 -32.11
N ARG A 18 14.56 -1.36 -32.99
CA ARG A 18 13.57 -0.56 -33.72
C ARG A 18 12.58 0.16 -32.80
N GLN A 19 13.03 0.56 -31.62
CA GLN A 19 12.20 1.20 -30.59
C GLN A 19 12.83 2.52 -30.13
N TYR A 20 11.99 3.43 -29.64
CA TYR A 20 12.45 4.66 -29.00
C TYR A 20 12.71 4.37 -27.52
N LYS A 21 13.92 4.67 -27.04
CA LYS A 21 14.34 4.48 -25.64
C LYS A 21 14.55 5.82 -24.95
N HIS A 22 14.22 5.89 -23.67
CA HIS A 22 14.51 7.08 -22.87
C HIS A 22 15.99 7.09 -22.44
N LYS A 23 16.63 8.27 -22.41
CA LYS A 23 18.04 8.42 -22.03
C LYS A 23 18.32 7.99 -20.58
N SER A 24 17.33 8.12 -19.69
CA SER A 24 17.46 7.68 -18.28
C SER A 24 17.05 6.22 -18.06
N GLU A 25 16.36 5.57 -19.01
CA GLU A 25 15.92 4.17 -18.87
C GLU A 25 17.11 3.21 -18.80
N ALA A 26 18.21 3.55 -19.48
CA ALA A 26 19.44 2.78 -19.44
C ALA A 26 20.07 2.69 -18.02
N GLU A 27 19.83 3.68 -17.16
CA GLU A 27 20.27 3.66 -15.76
C GLU A 27 19.27 2.94 -14.84
N ILE A 28 18.00 2.88 -15.24
CA ILE A 28 16.93 2.22 -14.48
C ILE A 28 16.98 0.72 -14.74
N GLU A 29 17.09 0.28 -16.00
CA GLU A 29 17.19 -1.15 -16.37
C GLU A 29 18.39 -1.84 -15.71
N SER A 30 19.51 -1.15 -15.47
CA SER A 30 20.67 -1.73 -14.76
C SER A 30 20.41 -2.02 -13.28
N ASN A 31 19.35 -1.46 -12.68
CA ASN A 31 19.00 -1.66 -11.28
C ASN A 31 17.94 -2.75 -11.07
N PHE A 32 17.37 -3.32 -12.13
CA PHE A 32 16.37 -4.39 -12.03
C PHE A 32 16.92 -5.69 -12.62
N MET A 33 16.68 -6.80 -11.91
CA MET A 33 16.97 -8.13 -12.46
C MET A 33 16.01 -8.44 -13.61
N THR A 34 16.55 -9.02 -14.67
CA THR A 34 15.76 -9.59 -15.77
C THR A 34 15.01 -10.84 -15.32
N ILE A 35 13.96 -11.22 -16.06
CA ILE A 35 13.16 -12.41 -15.73
C ILE A 35 14.02 -13.69 -15.76
N ASP A 36 14.96 -13.76 -16.70
CA ASP A 36 15.89 -14.87 -16.86
C ASP A 36 16.88 -14.96 -15.68
N GLU A 37 17.35 -13.81 -15.18
CA GLU A 37 18.17 -13.75 -13.97
C GLU A 37 17.38 -14.19 -12.74
N LEU A 38 16.10 -13.84 -12.65
CA LEU A 38 15.22 -14.26 -11.55
C LEU A 38 15.02 -15.79 -11.51
N ASP A 39 14.84 -16.40 -12.69
CA ASP A 39 14.64 -17.84 -12.82
C ASP A 39 15.92 -18.63 -12.56
N SER A 40 17.08 -18.11 -12.96
CA SER A 40 18.39 -18.73 -12.67
C SER A 40 18.75 -18.75 -11.18
N TYR A 41 18.15 -17.86 -10.37
CA TYR A 41 18.33 -17.83 -8.92
C TYR A 41 17.68 -19.04 -8.22
N LYS A 42 16.65 -19.64 -8.83
CA LYS A 42 15.98 -20.83 -8.27
C LYS A 42 16.82 -22.09 -8.42
N GLU A 43 17.64 -22.19 -9.47
CA GLU A 43 18.43 -23.40 -9.74
C GLU A 43 19.74 -23.46 -8.93
N ASN A 44 20.30 -22.31 -8.57
CA ASN A 44 21.58 -22.22 -7.86
C ASN A 44 21.45 -22.02 -6.34
N GLY A 45 20.26 -22.27 -5.79
CA GLY A 45 19.90 -22.03 -4.39
C GLY A 45 20.69 -22.89 -3.40
N LYS A 46 21.94 -22.49 -3.09
CA LYS A 46 22.47 -22.65 -1.74
C LYS A 46 21.59 -21.83 -0.81
N SER A 47 20.54 -22.51 -0.35
CA SER A 47 19.67 -22.19 0.76
C SER A 47 20.25 -21.14 1.71
N ILE A 48 19.83 -19.88 1.53
CA ILE A 48 19.89 -18.84 2.56
C ILE A 48 18.90 -19.25 3.66
N ARG A 49 19.27 -20.25 4.47
CA ARG A 49 18.50 -20.71 5.64
C ARG A 49 19.22 -20.40 6.96
N GLU A 50 20.18 -19.50 6.97
CA GLU A 50 20.93 -19.17 8.19
C GLU A 50 20.68 -17.75 8.75
N SER A 51 19.61 -17.07 8.33
CA SER A 51 19.22 -15.81 8.98
C SER A 51 17.72 -15.70 9.30
N MET A 52 17.00 -16.81 9.31
CA MET A 52 15.64 -16.83 9.86
C MET A 52 15.72 -17.10 11.37
N PRO A 53 15.26 -16.19 12.24
CA PRO A 53 15.13 -16.49 13.67
C PRO A 53 14.12 -17.64 13.83
N PRO A 54 14.24 -18.44 14.91
CA PRO A 54 13.46 -19.65 15.07
C PRO A 54 11.96 -19.33 15.01
N SER A 55 11.27 -20.05 14.14
CA SER A 55 9.82 -20.08 14.03
C SER A 55 9.19 -20.42 15.38
N GLY A 56 8.69 -19.40 16.05
CA GLY A 56 7.78 -19.48 17.18
C GLY A 56 7.11 -18.12 17.34
N LEU A 57 5.83 -18.02 16.96
CA LEU A 57 4.92 -16.86 17.18
C LEU A 57 4.94 -15.69 16.17
N GLY A 58 5.26 -15.89 14.88
CA GLY A 58 5.42 -14.76 13.94
C GLY A 58 4.23 -14.36 13.03
N TYR A 59 3.32 -15.27 12.68
CA TYR A 59 2.35 -14.98 11.60
C TYR A 59 0.98 -14.47 12.07
N ASN A 60 0.50 -14.89 13.23
CA ASN A 60 -0.82 -14.47 13.72
C ASN A 60 -0.77 -13.15 14.49
N GLN A 61 0.37 -12.82 15.11
CA GLN A 61 0.50 -11.59 15.90
C GLN A 61 0.29 -10.34 15.02
N SER A 62 0.81 -10.34 13.79
CA SER A 62 0.59 -9.24 12.85
C SER A 62 -0.86 -9.10 12.40
N PHE A 63 -1.62 -10.20 12.27
CA PHE A 63 -3.02 -10.13 11.89
C PHE A 63 -3.90 -9.70 13.07
N ASP A 64 -3.62 -10.23 14.26
CA ASP A 64 -4.31 -9.85 15.49
C ASP A 64 -4.07 -8.38 15.85
N ASP A 65 -2.85 -7.88 15.61
CA ASP A 65 -2.50 -6.46 15.78
C ASP A 65 -3.26 -5.59 14.76
N LEU A 66 -3.28 -5.97 13.48
CA LEU A 66 -4.06 -5.28 12.45
C LEU A 66 -5.56 -5.26 12.77
N LEU A 67 -6.10 -6.39 13.23
CA LEU A 67 -7.49 -6.52 13.63
C LEU A 67 -7.79 -5.62 14.84
N SER A 68 -6.89 -5.56 15.81
CA SER A 68 -6.97 -4.69 16.99
C SER A 68 -6.99 -3.21 16.59
N GLU A 69 -6.13 -2.81 15.65
CA GLU A 69 -6.12 -1.43 15.12
C GLU A 69 -7.42 -1.10 14.41
N LEU A 70 -7.92 -1.99 13.53
CA LEU A 70 -9.21 -1.80 12.85
C LEU A 70 -10.38 -1.66 13.83
N ILE A 71 -10.41 -2.48 14.88
CA ILE A 71 -11.44 -2.39 15.92
C ILE A 71 -11.33 -1.06 16.67
N LYS A 72 -10.11 -0.64 17.04
CA LYS A 72 -9.88 0.64 17.71
C LYS A 72 -10.34 1.82 16.86
N ASP A 73 -10.00 1.82 15.57
CA ASP A 73 -10.40 2.88 14.65
C ASP A 73 -11.92 2.98 14.52
N ARG A 74 -12.60 1.84 14.41
CA ARG A 74 -14.07 1.81 14.37
C ARG A 74 -14.71 2.25 15.68
N LEU A 75 -14.15 1.87 16.83
CA LEU A 75 -14.64 2.34 18.13
C LEU A 75 -14.43 3.86 18.29
N MET A 76 -13.28 4.38 17.85
CA MET A 76 -12.97 5.80 17.86
C MET A 76 -13.92 6.61 16.97
N GLU A 77 -14.25 6.09 15.80
CA GLU A 77 -15.24 6.68 14.90
C GLU A 77 -16.65 6.68 15.53
N LEU A 78 -17.08 5.54 16.09
CA LEU A 78 -18.38 5.42 16.75
C LEU A 78 -18.52 6.36 17.95
N ASN A 79 -17.44 6.60 18.70
CA ASN A 79 -17.43 7.49 19.86
C ASN A 79 -17.76 8.96 19.51
N LYS A 80 -17.69 9.35 18.22
CA LYS A 80 -18.16 10.67 17.74
C LYS A 80 -19.68 10.81 17.79
N TYR A 81 -20.39 9.69 17.70
CA TYR A 81 -21.84 9.65 17.57
C TYR A 81 -22.51 9.09 18.81
N VAL A 82 -21.83 8.21 19.55
CA VAL A 82 -22.42 7.45 20.65
C VAL A 82 -21.55 7.57 21.90
N SER A 83 -22.19 7.83 23.03
CA SER A 83 -21.54 7.77 24.35
C SER A 83 -22.32 6.82 25.27
N ILE A 84 -21.59 5.93 25.94
CA ILE A 84 -22.17 4.93 26.84
C ILE A 84 -21.87 5.34 28.28
N ASN A 85 -22.91 5.58 29.07
CA ASN A 85 -22.80 5.73 30.52
C ASN A 85 -23.27 4.42 31.18
N LEU A 86 -22.30 3.60 31.58
CA LEU A 86 -22.57 2.30 32.23
C LEU A 86 -23.21 2.44 33.62
N LEU A 87 -22.83 3.46 34.38
CA LEU A 87 -23.35 3.68 35.74
C LEU A 87 -24.85 3.97 35.69
N GLU A 88 -25.27 4.78 34.73
CA GLU A 88 -26.67 5.15 34.53
C GLU A 88 -27.42 4.20 33.59
N LYS A 89 -26.74 3.20 33.01
CA LYS A 89 -27.25 2.34 31.94
C LYS A 89 -27.88 3.12 30.79
N LYS A 90 -27.26 4.25 30.41
CA LYS A 90 -27.74 5.13 29.33
C LYS A 90 -26.84 5.05 28.11
N LEU A 91 -27.48 4.95 26.95
CA LEU A 91 -26.88 5.16 25.65
C LEU A 91 -27.27 6.55 25.15
N ILE A 92 -26.29 7.41 24.90
CA ILE A 92 -26.51 8.77 24.42
C ILE A 92 -26.07 8.82 22.96
N ILE A 93 -27.00 9.15 22.06
CA ILE A 93 -26.74 9.25 20.64
C ILE A 93 -26.79 10.74 20.24
N ASN A 94 -25.69 11.25 19.69
CA ASN A 94 -25.60 12.63 19.23
C ASN A 94 -26.19 12.78 17.83
N THR A 95 -27.50 12.98 17.76
CA THR A 95 -28.23 13.14 16.50
C THR A 95 -27.78 14.35 15.66
N LYS A 96 -27.13 15.36 16.26
CA LYS A 96 -26.58 16.51 15.54
C LYS A 96 -25.35 16.15 14.72
N THR A 97 -24.44 15.34 15.28
CA THR A 97 -23.25 14.87 14.56
C THR A 97 -23.63 13.84 13.51
N LEU A 98 -24.54 12.91 13.82
CA LEU A 98 -25.09 11.95 12.85
C LEU A 98 -25.63 12.65 11.59
N LYS A 99 -26.52 13.65 11.77
CA LYS A 99 -27.11 14.37 10.63
C LYS A 99 -26.10 15.19 9.84
N ARG A 100 -25.09 15.77 10.51
CA ARG A 100 -24.01 16.52 9.83
C ARG A 100 -23.21 15.62 8.90
N ASP A 101 -22.98 14.39 9.33
CA ASP A 101 -22.18 13.41 8.58
C ASP A 101 -23.07 12.54 7.67
N CYS A 102 -24.28 13.00 7.38
CA CYS A 102 -25.27 12.38 6.47
C CYS A 102 -25.72 10.97 6.88
N PHE A 103 -25.61 10.62 8.16
CA PHE A 103 -26.17 9.37 8.67
C PHE A 103 -27.66 9.53 9.04
N GLU A 104 -28.42 8.46 8.82
CA GLU A 104 -29.81 8.34 9.21
C GLU A 104 -29.94 7.51 10.50
N LEU A 105 -30.81 7.94 11.42
CA LEU A 105 -31.16 7.19 12.61
C LEU A 105 -32.41 6.36 12.30
N ILE A 106 -32.29 5.03 12.34
CA ILE A 106 -33.39 4.10 12.12
C ILE A 106 -33.74 3.44 13.46
N GLU A 107 -34.98 3.58 13.89
CA GLU A 107 -35.55 2.87 15.05
C GLU A 107 -36.25 1.61 14.55
N ILE A 108 -35.97 0.45 15.16
CA ILE A 108 -36.52 -0.87 14.82
C ILE A 108 -37.46 -1.34 15.92
#